data_AF-A0A3B9IDS0-F1
#
_entry.id   AF-A0A3B9IDS0-F1
#
_cell.length_a   1.000
_cell.length_b   1.000
_cell.length_c   1.000
_cell.angle_alpha   90.00
_cell.angle_beta   90.00
_cell.angle_gamma   90.00
#
_symmetry.space_group_name_H-M   'P 1'
#
loop_
_entity.id
_entity.type
_entity.pdbx_description
1 polymer ?
#
loop_
_entity_poly.entity_id
_entity_poly.type
_entity_poly.pdbx_seq_one_letter_code
_entity_poly.pdbx_strand_id
1 'polypeptide(L)'
;KPIEVPEGRKTRLMEMDEFPRPDVTLEKLAKLNPVFRKGGRVTPGNSSGVTDGAAFVVVGDRAALEAEGVAPVVRLVDWAIVGVPPRIMG
;
A
#
# COMPACT_ATOMS: atom_id res chain seq x y z
N LYS A 1 -2.77 16.16 0.57
CA LYS A 1 -4.13 16.74 0.47
C LYS A 1 -5.02 15.69 -0.16
N PRO A 2 -6.29 15.57 0.27
CA PRO A 2 -7.23 14.65 -0.37
C PRO A 2 -7.41 14.93 -1.85
N ILE A 3 -7.80 13.91 -2.61
CA ILE A 3 -8.09 14.02 -4.04
C ILE A 3 -9.59 14.00 -4.28
N GLU A 4 -10.05 14.71 -5.31
CA GLU A 4 -11.44 14.68 -5.75
C GLU A 4 -11.65 13.51 -6.71
N VAL A 5 -12.65 12.67 -6.43
CA VAL A 5 -12.98 11.48 -7.22
C VAL A 5 -14.41 11.60 -7.76
N PRO A 6 -14.63 11.38 -9.07
CA PRO A 6 -15.98 11.38 -9.64
C PRO A 6 -16.83 10.23 -9.09
N GLU A 7 -18.08 10.53 -8.74
CA GLU A 7 -19.09 9.58 -8.29
C GLU A 7 -20.39 9.82 -9.07
N GLY A 8 -20.40 9.34 -10.32
CA GLY A 8 -21.48 9.62 -11.27
C GLY A 8 -21.55 11.10 -11.63
N ARG A 9 -22.62 11.79 -11.22
CA ARG A 9 -22.81 13.25 -11.42
C ARG A 9 -22.30 14.10 -10.25
N LYS A 10 -21.79 13.48 -9.20
CA LYS A 10 -21.25 14.15 -8.01
C LYS A 10 -19.74 13.93 -7.94
N THR A 11 -19.10 14.68 -7.06
CA THR A 11 -17.69 14.49 -6.69
C THR A 11 -17.63 14.16 -5.21
N ARG A 12 -16.80 13.19 -4.82
CA ARG A 12 -16.46 12.94 -3.42
C ARG A 12 -14.99 13.27 -3.17
N LEU A 13 -14.68 13.68 -1.94
CA LEU A 13 -13.30 13.82 -1.49
C LEU A 13 -12.79 12.47 -0.98
N MET A 14 -11.65 12.02 -1.48
CA MET A 14 -10.99 10.79 -1.04
C MET A 14 -9.95 11.12 0.02
N GLU A 15 -10.37 11.00 1.28
CA GLU A 15 -9.58 11.30 2.47
C GLU A 15 -9.12 10.05 3.22
N MET A 16 -9.76 8.91 2.95
CA MET A 16 -9.55 7.63 3.61
C MET A 16 -9.34 6.53 2.58
N ASP A 17 -8.46 5.58 2.90
CA ASP A 17 -8.24 4.39 2.07
C ASP A 17 -9.52 3.55 1.98
N GLU A 18 -9.85 3.12 0.76
CA GLU A 18 -11.05 2.32 0.49
C GLU A 18 -10.84 0.81 0.70
N PHE A 19 -9.57 0.37 0.68
CA PHE A 19 -9.24 -1.06 0.72
C PHE A 19 -9.50 -1.74 2.10
N PRO A 20 -9.24 -1.09 3.25
CA PRO A 20 -9.53 -1.69 4.55
C PRO A 20 -11.01 -2.09 4.70
N ARG A 21 -11.25 -3.35 5.05
CA ARG A 21 -12.59 -3.91 5.28
C ARG A 21 -12.79 -4.17 6.79
N PRO A 22 -13.41 -3.25 7.53
CA PRO A 22 -13.47 -3.32 9.00
C PRO A 22 -14.34 -4.46 9.53
N ASP A 23 -15.18 -5.05 8.69
CA ASP A 23 -16.10 -6.13 9.03
C ASP A 23 -15.52 -7.54 8.76
N VAL A 24 -14.23 -7.64 8.39
CA VAL A 24 -13.55 -8.93 8.17
C VAL A 24 -13.45 -9.72 9.47
N THR A 25 -13.85 -10.98 9.42
CA THR A 25 -13.75 -11.93 10.56
C THR A 25 -13.07 -13.23 10.11
N LEU A 26 -12.58 -14.01 11.07
CA LEU A 26 -11.99 -15.33 10.79
C LEU A 26 -13.00 -16.27 10.11
N GLU A 27 -14.26 -16.22 10.52
CA GLU A 27 -15.34 -17.04 9.94
C GLU A 27 -15.62 -16.66 8.47
N LYS A 28 -15.52 -15.37 8.13
CA LYS A 28 -15.64 -14.91 6.73
C LYS A 28 -14.43 -15.37 5.90
N LEU A 29 -13.22 -15.25 6.45
CA LEU A 29 -11.99 -15.66 5.77
C LEU A 29 -11.92 -17.18 5.53
N ALA A 30 -12.36 -17.98 6.51
CA ALA A 30 -12.35 -19.44 6.43
C ALA A 30 -13.26 -20.00 5.32
N LYS A 31 -14.27 -19.23 4.88
CA LYS A 31 -15.19 -19.62 3.81
C LYS A 31 -14.63 -19.35 2.41
N LEU A 32 -13.50 -18.65 2.28
CA LEU A 32 -12.93 -18.30 0.98
C LEU A 32 -12.18 -19.49 0.38
N ASN A 33 -12.46 -19.78 -0.89
CA ASN A 33 -11.78 -20.85 -1.60
C ASN A 33 -10.36 -20.44 -2.02
N PRO A 34 -9.39 -21.37 -2.00
CA PRO A 34 -8.09 -21.14 -2.62
C PRO A 34 -8.22 -20.94 -4.13
N VAL A 35 -7.53 -19.92 -4.69
CA VAL A 35 -7.69 -19.53 -6.10
C VAL A 35 -6.50 -19.88 -7.00
N PHE A 36 -5.33 -20.14 -6.44
CA PHE A 36 -4.10 -20.39 -7.22
C PHE A 36 -3.74 -21.88 -7.38
N ARG A 37 -4.18 -22.74 -6.45
CA ARG A 37 -3.87 -24.18 -6.46
C ARG A 37 -4.96 -24.97 -5.75
N LYS A 38 -5.34 -26.13 -6.31
CA LYS A 38 -6.24 -27.09 -5.65
C LYS A 38 -5.63 -27.56 -4.33
N GLY A 39 -6.38 -27.43 -3.23
CA GLY A 39 -5.89 -27.73 -1.88
C GLY A 39 -4.87 -26.71 -1.34
N GLY A 40 -4.72 -25.55 -2.00
CA GLY A 40 -3.86 -24.47 -1.55
C GLY A 40 -4.41 -23.73 -0.31
N ARG A 41 -3.69 -22.69 0.13
CA ARG A 41 -4.06 -21.87 1.29
C ARG A 41 -4.24 -20.38 0.97
N VAL A 42 -3.87 -19.96 -0.25
CA VAL A 42 -3.92 -18.57 -0.67
C VAL A 42 -5.31 -18.26 -1.22
N THR A 43 -5.98 -17.29 -0.61
CA THR A 43 -7.34 -16.85 -0.93
C THR A 43 -7.34 -15.34 -1.17
N PRO A 44 -8.40 -14.76 -1.78
CA PRO A 44 -8.51 -13.31 -1.93
C PRO A 44 -8.54 -12.55 -0.61
N GLY A 45 -8.85 -13.21 0.51
CA GLY A 45 -8.88 -12.58 1.83
C GLY A 45 -7.51 -12.42 2.49
N ASN A 46 -6.51 -13.20 2.05
CA ASN A 46 -5.14 -13.15 2.58
C ASN A 46 -4.10 -12.73 1.53
N SER A 47 -4.56 -12.18 0.42
CA SER A 47 -3.73 -11.63 -0.65
C SER A 47 -3.81 -10.11 -0.65
N SER A 48 -2.83 -9.43 -1.26
CA SER A 48 -2.91 -8.00 -1.53
C SER A 48 -4.05 -7.68 -2.49
N GLY A 49 -4.68 -6.53 -2.30
CA GLY A 49 -5.66 -6.01 -3.26
C GLY A 49 -5.03 -5.53 -4.55
N VAL A 50 -5.88 -5.33 -5.56
CA VAL A 50 -5.57 -4.47 -6.70
C VAL A 50 -6.01 -3.06 -6.31
N THR A 51 -5.07 -2.13 -6.28
CA THR A 51 -5.29 -0.76 -5.76
C THR A 51 -4.67 0.27 -6.69
N ASP A 52 -5.35 1.41 -6.84
CA ASP A 52 -4.83 2.58 -7.55
C ASP A 52 -4.33 3.61 -6.54
N GLY A 53 -3.12 4.13 -6.75
CA GLY A 53 -2.53 5.11 -5.83
C GLY A 53 -1.21 5.67 -6.31
N ALA A 54 -0.81 6.80 -5.72
CA ALA A 54 0.48 7.45 -5.97
C ALA A 54 1.05 7.97 -4.65
N ALA A 55 2.38 7.98 -4.55
CA ALA A 55 3.12 8.53 -3.43
C ALA A 55 4.36 9.28 -3.93
N PHE A 56 4.79 10.29 -3.18
CA PHE A 56 6.02 11.02 -3.46
C PHE A 56 6.75 11.35 -2.16
N VAL A 57 8.08 11.47 -2.25
CA VAL A 57 8.94 11.96 -1.18
C VAL A 57 9.94 12.95 -1.77
N VAL A 58 10.31 13.96 -0.99
CA VAL A 58 11.39 14.90 -1.35
C VAL A 58 12.64 14.47 -0.58
N VAL A 59 13.73 14.24 -1.31
CA VAL A 59 15.02 13.86 -0.74
C VAL A 59 16.03 14.96 -1.08
N GLY A 60 16.81 15.37 -0.08
CA GLY A 60 17.81 16.41 -0.24
C GLY A 60 18.91 16.27 0.80
N ASP A 61 20.00 17.00 0.58
CA ASP A 61 21.05 17.17 1.58
C ASP A 61 20.52 17.90 2.82
N ARG A 62 20.99 17.52 4.00
CA ARG A 62 20.53 18.11 5.27
C ARG A 62 20.78 19.61 5.32
N ALA A 63 22.00 20.06 5.01
CA ALA A 63 22.37 21.46 5.15
C ALA A 63 21.61 22.33 4.13
N ALA A 64 21.41 21.82 2.91
CA ALA A 64 20.59 22.50 1.91
C ALA A 64 19.12 22.65 2.35
N LEU A 65 18.52 21.59 2.89
CA LEU A 65 17.15 21.63 3.40
C LEU A 65 17.01 22.59 4.60
N GLU A 66 17.95 22.54 5.54
CA GLU A 66 17.95 23.43 6.71
C GLU A 66 18.16 24.91 6.32
N ALA A 67 18.98 25.20 5.30
CA ALA A 67 19.16 26.55 4.76
C ALA A 67 17.89 27.12 4.13
N GLU A 68 17.08 26.26 3.49
CA GLU A 68 15.75 26.60 2.96
C GLU A 68 14.65 26.55 4.04
N GLY A 69 15.00 26.36 5.31
CA GLY A 69 14.04 26.29 6.42
C GLY A 69 13.15 25.03 6.41
N VAL A 70 13.51 24.02 5.62
CA VAL A 70 12.80 22.74 5.55
C VAL A 70 13.42 21.76 6.53
N ALA A 71 12.75 21.53 7.66
CA ALA A 71 13.19 20.55 8.65
C ALA A 71 13.00 19.11 8.12
N PRO A 72 14.07 18.29 8.00
CA PRO A 72 13.94 16.90 7.58
C PRO A 72 13.14 16.09 8.61
N VAL A 73 12.14 15.33 8.16
CA VAL A 73 11.29 14.49 9.04
C VAL A 73 11.91 13.13 9.36
N VAL A 74 12.77 12.61 8.47
CA VAL A 74 13.47 11.33 8.60
C VAL A 74 14.85 11.41 7.91
N ARG A 75 15.72 10.42 8.16
CA ARG A 75 17.00 10.25 7.46
C ARG A 75 17.17 8.80 7.02
N LEU A 76 17.57 8.58 5.76
CA LEU A 76 17.98 7.26 5.28
C LEU A 76 19.31 6.87 5.95
N VAL A 77 19.34 5.76 6.67
CA VAL A 77 20.53 5.27 7.38
C VAL A 77 21.27 4.25 6.53
N ASP A 78 20.55 3.27 5.98
CA ASP A 78 21.09 2.18 5.18
C ASP A 78 19.98 1.55 4.31
N TRP A 79 20.36 0.80 3.27
CA TRP A 79 19.46 0.00 2.43
C TRP A 79 20.21 -1.14 1.73
N ALA A 80 19.50 -2.22 1.40
CA ALA A 80 20.07 -3.36 0.68
C ALA A 80 19.08 -3.96 -0.32
N ILE A 81 19.61 -4.61 -1.36
CA ILE A 81 18.84 -5.37 -2.36
C ILE A 81 19.33 -6.82 -2.34
N VAL A 82 18.39 -7.77 -2.36
CA VAL A 82 18.69 -9.21 -2.32
C VAL A 82 17.90 -9.93 -3.41
N GLY A 83 18.56 -10.84 -4.13
CA GLY A 83 17.94 -11.70 -5.11
C GLY A 83 17.51 -13.05 -4.53
N VAL A 84 16.38 -13.57 -4.99
CA VAL A 84 15.87 -14.91 -4.66
C VAL A 84 15.38 -15.63 -5.92
N PRO A 85 15.30 -16.98 -5.94
CA PRO A 85 14.67 -17.68 -7.04
C PRO A 85 13.22 -17.23 -7.26
N PRO A 86 12.77 -17.00 -8.52
CA PRO A 86 11.44 -16.48 -8.80
C PRO A 86 10.29 -17.28 -8.19
N ARG A 87 10.45 -18.60 -8.05
CA ARG A 87 9.41 -19.51 -7.48
C ARG A 87 9.09 -19.28 -6.00
N ILE A 88 9.95 -18.57 -5.26
CA ILE A 88 9.75 -18.19 -3.85
C ILE A 88 9.73 -16.67 -3.66
N MET A 89 9.82 -15.92 -4.76
CA MET A 89 9.68 -14.48 -4.74
C MET A 89 8.19 -14.18 -4.65
N GLY A 90 7.74 -13.62 -3.51
CA GLY A 90 6.39 -13.05 -3.31
C GLY A 90 5.24 -14.00 -3.59
#